data_AF-A0A7S2IYV8-F1
#
_entry.id   AF-A0A7S2IYV8-F1
#
_cell.length_a   1.000
_cell.length_b   1.000
_cell.length_c   1.000
_cell.angle_alpha   90.00
_cell.angle_beta   90.00
_cell.angle_gamma   90.00
#
_symmetry.space_group_name_H-M   'P 1'
#
loop_
_entity.id
_entity.type
_entity.pdbx_description
1 polymer ?
#
loop_
_entity_poly.entity_id
_entity_poly.type
_entity_poly.pdbx_seq_one_letter_code
_entity_poly.pdbx_strand_id
1 'polypeptide(L)'
;GALAFLHDKLRLTHTDLKPENILLESTEPARPSSFPRDAAWLETHRGPAPDTPYLRPVDARIKLIDFGNATYEHQHHSSTINTRQYRGPEVVLESGWDE
;
A
#
# COMPACT_ATOMS: atom_id res chain seq x y z
N GLY A 1 -2.77 -11.52 -8.84
CA GLY A 1 -2.77 -10.93 -7.48
C GLY A 1 -4.03 -10.12 -7.28
N ALA A 2 -4.27 -9.59 -6.08
CA ALA A 2 -5.53 -8.88 -5.75
C ALA A 2 -5.83 -7.73 -6.72
N LEU A 3 -4.86 -6.88 -7.04
CA LEU A 3 -5.06 -5.75 -7.97
C LEU A 3 -5.42 -6.19 -9.39
N ALA A 4 -4.70 -7.19 -9.94
CA ALA A 4 -5.02 -7.75 -11.25
C ALA A 4 -6.45 -8.32 -11.29
N PHE A 5 -6.93 -8.92 -10.19
CA PHE A 5 -8.31 -9.38 -10.12
C PHE A 5 -9.31 -8.21 -10.14
N LEU A 6 -9.06 -7.16 -9.36
CA LEU A 6 -9.91 -5.96 -9.35
C LEU A 6 -10.01 -5.32 -10.74
N HIS A 7 -8.89 -5.18 -11.43
CA HIS A 7 -8.85 -4.55 -12.74
C HIS A 7 -9.40 -5.49 -13.82
N ASP A 8 -8.82 -6.68 -13.99
CA ASP A 8 -9.10 -7.56 -15.12
C ASP A 8 -10.48 -8.23 -15.05
N LYS A 9 -10.98 -8.49 -13.83
CA LYS A 9 -12.22 -9.25 -13.62
C LYS A 9 -13.38 -8.39 -13.19
N LEU A 10 -13.13 -7.34 -12.39
CA LEU A 10 -14.20 -6.51 -11.84
C LEU A 10 -14.31 -5.13 -12.50
N ARG A 11 -13.33 -4.71 -13.31
CA ARG A 11 -13.26 -3.34 -13.87
C ARG A 11 -13.43 -2.29 -12.77
N LEU A 12 -12.75 -2.53 -11.63
CA LEU A 12 -12.86 -1.74 -10.42
C LEU A 12 -11.50 -1.23 -9.97
N THR A 13 -11.39 0.09 -9.78
CA THR A 13 -10.19 0.75 -9.25
C THR A 13 -10.43 1.10 -7.79
N HIS A 14 -9.51 0.75 -6.88
CA HIS A 14 -9.69 0.99 -5.44
C HIS A 14 -9.55 2.48 -5.03
N THR A 15 -8.77 3.27 -5.78
CA THR A 15 -8.54 4.72 -5.62
C THR A 15 -7.96 5.23 -4.28
N ASP A 16 -7.73 4.37 -3.29
CA ASP A 16 -7.17 4.73 -1.97
C ASP A 16 -6.26 3.63 -1.40
N LEU A 17 -5.30 3.17 -2.20
CA LEU A 17 -4.33 2.17 -1.74
C LEU A 17 -3.28 2.84 -0.85
N LYS A 18 -3.25 2.40 0.40
CA LYS A 18 -2.34 2.87 1.44
C LYS A 18 -2.12 1.76 2.47
N PRO A 19 -1.04 1.78 3.27
CA PRO A 19 -0.77 0.73 4.27
C PRO A 19 -1.93 0.46 5.22
N GLU A 20 -2.70 1.49 5.55
CA GLU A 20 -3.88 1.41 6.43
C GLU A 20 -5.01 0.56 5.81
N ASN A 21 -5.06 0.45 4.48
CA ASN A 21 -6.06 -0.30 3.72
C ASN A 21 -5.56 -1.70 3.29
N ILE A 22 -4.41 -2.13 3.82
CA ILE A 22 -3.84 -3.47 3.60
C ILE A 22 -3.78 -4.20 4.94
N LEU A 23 -4.65 -5.19 5.11
CA LEU A 23 -4.78 -5.94 6.35
C LEU A 23 -3.99 -7.25 6.27
N LEU A 24 -3.21 -7.57 7.32
CA LEU A 24 -2.60 -8.90 7.48
C LEU A 24 -3.68 -9.93 7.81
N GLU A 25 -3.65 -11.09 7.15
CA GLU A 25 -4.61 -12.17 7.43
C GLU A 25 -4.35 -12.84 8.79
N SER A 26 -3.08 -12.91 9.18
CA SER A 26 -2.67 -13.51 10.46
C SER A 26 -2.98 -12.58 11.61
N THR A 27 -3.68 -13.12 12.63
CA THR A 27 -3.89 -12.45 13.92
C THR A 27 -2.83 -12.83 14.96
N GLU A 28 -1.88 -13.71 14.61
CA GLU A 28 -0.78 -14.06 15.51
C GLU A 28 0.12 -12.85 15.80
N PRO A 29 0.65 -12.72 17.03
CA PRO A 29 1.59 -11.68 17.39
C PRO A 29 2.83 -11.71 16.49
N ALA A 30 3.25 -10.53 16.01
CA ALA A 30 4.50 -10.38 15.28
C ALA A 30 5.70 -10.75 16.15
N ARG A 31 6.74 -11.32 15.52
CA ARG A 31 7.93 -11.83 16.20
C ARG A 31 9.11 -10.89 16.04
N PRO A 32 9.98 -10.74 17.05
CA PRO A 32 11.24 -10.00 16.91
C PRO A 32 12.08 -10.54 15.75
N SER A 33 12.69 -9.64 15.00
CA SER A 33 13.62 -9.94 13.92
C SER A 33 14.66 -8.82 13.78
N SER A 34 15.76 -9.11 13.10
CA SER A 34 16.76 -8.12 12.74
C SER A 34 16.16 -7.09 11.78
N PHE A 35 16.70 -5.87 11.82
CA PHE A 35 16.30 -4.81 10.91
C PHE A 35 16.53 -5.25 9.46
N PRO A 36 15.49 -5.28 8.59
CA PRO A 36 15.57 -5.92 7.27
C PRO A 36 16.47 -5.19 6.26
N ARG A 37 16.92 -3.96 6.56
CA ARG A 37 17.78 -3.14 5.69
C ARG A 37 19.05 -2.67 6.38
N ASP A 38 19.62 -3.50 7.23
CA ASP A 38 20.79 -3.15 8.05
C ASP A 38 21.96 -2.62 7.20
N ALA A 39 22.31 -3.32 6.11
CA ALA A 39 23.38 -2.90 5.20
C ALA A 39 23.13 -1.53 4.55
N ALA A 40 21.93 -1.30 3.99
CA ALA A 40 21.59 -0.02 3.35
C ALA A 40 21.45 1.14 4.35
N TRP A 41 21.09 0.81 5.60
CA TRP A 41 20.99 1.80 6.67
C TRP A 41 22.39 2.27 7.10
N LEU A 42 23.36 1.36 7.21
CA LEU A 42 24.76 1.68 7.50
C LEU A 42 25.43 2.54 6.40
N GLU A 43 24.98 2.41 5.15
CA GLU A 43 25.48 3.24 4.03
C GLU A 43 25.01 4.70 4.11
N THR A 44 23.84 4.94 4.69
CA THR A 44 23.17 6.25 4.66
C THR A 44 23.17 6.98 6.00
N HIS A 45 23.37 6.26 7.11
CA HIS A 45 23.33 6.78 8.47
C HIS A 45 24.66 6.54 9.20
N ARG A 46 25.16 7.57 9.90
CA ARG A 46 26.31 7.43 10.81
C ARG A 46 25.82 6.99 12.19
N GLY A 47 25.61 5.69 12.38
CA GLY A 47 25.24 5.10 13.67
C GLY A 47 25.10 3.59 13.55
N PRO A 48 24.72 2.86 14.62
CA PRO A 48 24.18 1.50 14.55
C PRO A 48 22.66 1.55 14.32
N ALA A 49 22.10 0.51 13.67
CA ALA A 49 20.65 0.41 13.46
C ALA A 49 19.91 0.51 14.81
N PRO A 50 18.63 0.94 14.82
CA PRO A 50 17.86 1.08 16.05
C PRO A 50 17.92 -0.19 16.91
N ASP A 51 18.21 -0.04 18.19
CA ASP A 51 18.30 -1.15 19.16
C ASP A 51 16.92 -1.76 19.50
N THR A 52 15.85 -1.17 18.97
CA THR A 52 14.49 -1.71 19.08
C THR A 52 14.31 -2.87 18.09
N PRO A 53 13.89 -4.06 18.56
CA PRO A 53 13.70 -5.20 17.67
C PRO A 53 12.61 -4.92 16.64
N TYR A 54 12.91 -5.22 15.37
CA TYR A 54 11.94 -5.09 14.29
C TYR A 54 10.92 -6.23 14.36
N LEU A 55 9.63 -5.91 14.44
CA LEU A 55 8.59 -6.93 14.49
C LEU A 55 8.20 -7.39 13.09
N ARG A 56 8.31 -8.70 12.86
CA ARG A 56 7.92 -9.36 11.61
C ARG A 56 6.63 -10.16 11.82
N PRO A 57 5.62 -10.00 10.96
CA PRO A 57 4.45 -10.87 10.96
C PRO A 57 4.86 -12.34 10.80
N VAL A 58 4.15 -13.24 11.47
CA VAL A 58 4.36 -14.70 11.31
C VAL A 58 4.04 -15.14 9.89
N ASP A 59 3.09 -14.46 9.25
CA ASP A 59 2.64 -14.68 7.90
C ASP A 59 2.46 -13.34 7.17
N ALA A 60 2.85 -13.29 5.90
CA ALA A 60 2.77 -12.09 5.05
C ALA A 60 1.55 -12.06 4.12
N ARG A 61 0.60 -13.01 4.26
CA ARG A 61 -0.68 -12.96 3.55
C ARG A 61 -1.46 -11.71 3.93
N ILE A 62 -2.00 -11.04 2.92
CA ILE A 62 -2.72 -9.77 3.06
C ILE A 62 -4.06 -9.80 2.34
N LYS A 63 -4.98 -8.94 2.78
CA LYS A 63 -6.21 -8.60 2.08
C LYS A 63 -6.33 -7.08 1.92
N LEU A 64 -6.85 -6.67 0.76
CA LEU A 64 -7.27 -5.29 0.57
C LEU A 64 -8.60 -5.07 1.29
N ILE A 65 -8.73 -3.93 1.95
CA ILE A 65 -9.93 -3.50 2.68
C ILE A 65 -10.27 -2.06 2.32
N ASP A 66 -11.45 -1.59 2.73
CA ASP A 66 -11.91 -0.21 2.52
C ASP A 66 -12.11 0.20 1.04
N PHE A 67 -13.10 -0.42 0.40
CA PHE A 67 -13.54 -0.10 -0.95
C PHE A 67 -14.52 1.09 -1.01
N GLY A 68 -14.66 1.88 0.05
CA GLY A 68 -15.64 2.98 0.13
C GLY A 68 -15.43 4.06 -0.94
N ASN A 69 -14.19 4.24 -1.41
CA ASN A 69 -13.83 5.15 -2.50
C ASN A 69 -13.61 4.44 -3.85
N ALA A 70 -13.84 3.13 -3.93
CA ALA A 70 -13.56 2.39 -5.16
C ALA A 70 -14.52 2.82 -6.28
N THR A 71 -13.99 2.94 -7.49
CA THR A 71 -14.72 3.42 -8.67
C THR A 71 -14.69 2.37 -9.76
N TYR A 72 -15.85 2.03 -10.32
CA TYR A 72 -15.92 1.17 -11.51
C TYR A 72 -15.59 1.98 -12.77
N GLU A 73 -14.99 1.34 -13.76
CA GLU A 73 -14.56 1.94 -15.04
C GLU A 73 -15.63 2.80 -15.75
N HIS A 74 -16.92 2.43 -15.62
CA HIS A 74 -18.04 3.12 -16.28
C HIS A 74 -18.66 4.23 -15.43
N GLN A 75 -18.14 4.49 -14.24
CA GLN A 75 -18.62 5.54 -13.35
C GLN A 75 -17.83 6.83 -13.54
N HIS A 76 -18.41 7.95 -13.12
CA HIS A 76 -17.77 9.26 -13.23
C HIS A 76 -16.47 9.30 -12.40
N HIS A 77 -15.33 9.40 -13.08
CA HIS A 77 -14.02 9.55 -12.48
C HIS A 77 -13.85 10.97 -11.91
N SER A 78 -13.87 11.10 -10.58
CA SER A 78 -13.50 12.36 -9.90
C SER A 78 -12.07 12.75 -10.26
N SER A 79 -11.81 14.02 -10.63
CA SER A 79 -10.45 14.49 -10.97
C SER A 79 -9.45 14.35 -9.82
N THR A 80 -9.93 14.15 -8.59
CA THR A 80 -9.11 13.94 -7.40
C THR A 80 -9.41 12.58 -6.76
N ILE A 81 -8.41 11.69 -6.80
CA ILE A 81 -8.38 10.42 -6.06
C ILE A 81 -7.07 10.26 -5.27
N ASN A 82 -6.97 9.20 -4.46
CA ASN A 82 -5.88 8.90 -3.53
C ASN A 82 -5.72 9.90 -2.37
N THR A 83 -5.32 9.37 -1.21
CA THR A 83 -4.78 10.19 -0.11
C THR A 83 -3.51 10.92 -0.59
N ARG A 84 -3.32 12.20 -0.19
CA ARG A 84 -2.34 13.13 -0.79
C ARG A 84 -0.91 12.60 -0.90
N GLN A 85 -0.44 11.76 0.03
CA GLN A 85 0.91 11.18 0.00
C GLN A 85 1.11 10.07 -1.05
N TYR A 86 0.03 9.46 -1.56
CA TYR A 86 0.08 8.32 -2.48
C TYR A 86 -0.48 8.65 -3.87
N ARG A 87 -0.72 9.93 -4.14
CA ARG A 87 -1.31 10.40 -5.37
C ARG A 87 -0.30 10.34 -6.52
N GLY A 88 -0.66 9.64 -7.59
CA GLY A 88 0.13 9.64 -8.83
C GLY A 88 0.21 11.04 -9.47
N PRO A 89 1.27 11.32 -10.25
CA PRO A 89 1.51 12.65 -10.84
C PRO A 89 0.37 13.11 -11.76
N GLU A 90 -0.27 12.22 -12.50
CA GLU A 90 -1.40 12.49 -13.39
C GLU A 90 -2.65 13.03 -12.66
N VAL A 91 -2.90 12.55 -11.44
CA VAL A 91 -4.00 13.03 -10.58
C VAL A 91 -3.65 14.38 -9.94
N VAL A 92 -2.37 14.67 -9.69
CA VAL A 92 -1.93 16.01 -9.22
C VAL A 92 -2.05 17.05 -10.33
N LEU A 93 -1.87 16.64 -11.58
CA LEU A 93 -1.89 17.51 -12.76
C LEU A 93 -3.26 17.63 -13.42
N GLU A 94 -4.33 17.10 -12.79
CA GLU A 94 -5.72 17.11 -13.28
C GLU A 94 -5.87 16.66 -14.74
N SER A 95 -4.94 15.86 -15.24
CA SER A 95 -4.84 15.52 -16.67
C SER A 95 -5.78 14.38 -17.09
N GLY A 96 -6.71 14.01 -16.21
CA GLY A 96 -7.43 12.74 -16.28
C GLY A 96 -6.57 11.59 -15.76
N TRP A 97 -7.19 10.66 -15.05
CA TRP A 97 -6.59 9.36 -14.76
C TRP A 97 -7.44 8.32 -15.49
N ASP A 98 -6.74 7.44 -16.19
CA ASP A 98 -7.28 6.28 -16.87
C ASP A 98 -6.26 5.14 -16.67
N GLU A 99 -6.66 3.90 -16.93
CA GLU A 99 -5.85 2.68 -16.66
C GLU A 99 -4.36 2.77 -17.07
#